data_AF-A0A6B9ZIN1-F1
#
_entry.id   AF-A0A6B9ZIN1-F1
#
_cell.length_a   1.000
_cell.length_b   1.000
_cell.length_c   1.000
_cell.angle_alpha   90.00
_cell.angle_beta   90.00
_cell.angle_gamma   90.00
#
_symmetry.space_group_name_H-M   'P 1'
#
loop_
_entity.id
_entity.type
_entity.pdbx_description
1 polymer ?
#
loop_
_entity_poly.entity_id
_entity_poly.type
_entity_poly.pdbx_seq_one_letter_code
_entity_poly.pdbx_strand_id
1 'polypeptide(L)'
;MTLFTSVQLRVLKSSWLPVLITWMITAGYAAGILKGTIAFSAFTTEHILHVLPLFAVVVWEMLARREWRNALIMAVTVVLVAVLQSVLHDLLMKRTDSDMVYVIGQANVFIGLLLIFITRFILSGMSDKLGAAGIGALIYFLLPEYGIPFNHLQLARDLPVFALFTPAMKLVLTLPAIYCSFTSYYLIVYLLENSYRWPNYRLLLQSKVQQLTSWEYFFLFIALCFAYSGAIGVLDTNVYRFFEERPASLLEVGYMMFSTLGMILLLYTVAGLMRNIVTSRALSVGKYSYWMLLLHFIPVVNIAGVVTLFFAKDQPATIAEHADTYLNQDRRVAQLTMIITGIMITVFNIYTLLTAPTGFRLPVIGFIEALYLLKVYAYTRLRTGMSAVILVMVLNVSTILFANSGHLILLLALLYLYYFLLVELFNPKLEMEDTIEIQEPETGDIFTHTA
;
A
#
# COMPACT_ATOMS: atom_id res chain seq x y z
N MET A 1 -1.76 -10.02 -23.30
CA MET A 1 -1.14 -10.28 -21.99
C MET A 1 -1.99 -9.74 -20.85
N THR A 2 -2.10 -10.52 -19.76
CA THR A 2 -2.82 -10.18 -18.52
C THR A 2 -1.88 -10.45 -17.33
N LEU A 3 -1.93 -9.61 -16.29
CA LEU A 3 -1.15 -9.79 -15.06
C LEU A 3 -1.69 -10.92 -14.18
N PHE A 4 -2.99 -11.19 -14.25
CA PHE A 4 -3.63 -12.22 -13.44
C PHE A 4 -4.40 -13.22 -14.30
N THR A 5 -4.34 -14.49 -13.92
CA THR A 5 -5.11 -15.54 -14.59
C THR A 5 -6.62 -15.33 -14.40
N SER A 6 -7.42 -15.89 -15.31
CA SER A 6 -8.89 -15.83 -15.22
C SER A 6 -9.45 -16.38 -13.89
N VAL A 7 -8.75 -17.34 -13.28
CA VAL A 7 -9.07 -17.89 -11.94
C VAL A 7 -8.72 -16.89 -10.84
N GLN A 8 -7.51 -16.31 -10.85
CA GLN A 8 -7.09 -15.27 -9.89
C GLN A 8 -8.04 -14.06 -9.92
N LEU A 9 -8.40 -13.60 -11.12
CA LEU A 9 -9.39 -12.51 -11.31
C LEU A 9 -10.79 -12.90 -10.82
N ARG A 10 -11.20 -14.17 -10.92
CA ARG A 10 -12.47 -14.64 -10.37
C ARG A 10 -12.49 -14.58 -8.85
N VAL A 11 -11.40 -14.98 -8.17
CA VAL A 11 -11.29 -14.88 -6.71
C VAL A 11 -11.32 -13.42 -6.26
N LEU A 12 -10.51 -12.55 -6.89
CA LEU A 12 -10.51 -11.11 -6.61
C LEU A 12 -11.90 -10.47 -6.80
N LYS A 13 -12.60 -10.79 -7.90
CA LYS A 13 -13.97 -10.31 -8.17
C LYS A 13 -15.03 -10.87 -7.21
N SER A 14 -14.80 -12.02 -6.58
CA SER A 14 -15.72 -12.62 -5.61
C SER A 14 -15.40 -12.28 -4.15
N SER A 15 -14.24 -11.65 -3.88
CA SER A 15 -13.74 -11.30 -2.55
C SER A 15 -14.69 -10.45 -1.70
N TRP A 16 -15.63 -9.71 -2.31
CA TRP A 16 -16.63 -8.94 -1.57
C TRP A 16 -17.58 -9.82 -0.74
N LEU A 17 -17.79 -11.09 -1.11
CA LEU A 17 -18.65 -12.03 -0.39
C LEU A 17 -18.11 -12.36 1.02
N PRO A 18 -16.89 -12.91 1.19
CA PRO A 18 -16.35 -13.17 2.53
C PRO A 18 -16.05 -11.88 3.30
N VAL A 19 -15.78 -10.76 2.62
CA VAL A 19 -15.64 -9.43 3.23
C VAL A 19 -16.95 -9.00 3.90
N LEU A 20 -18.09 -9.10 3.20
CA LEU A 20 -19.41 -8.80 3.80
C LEU A 20 -19.75 -9.74 4.95
N ILE A 21 -19.46 -11.04 4.83
CA ILE A 21 -19.71 -12.01 5.91
C ILE A 21 -18.91 -11.64 7.16
N THR A 22 -17.61 -11.39 7.00
CA THR A 22 -16.71 -10.96 8.09
C THR A 22 -17.19 -9.65 8.70
N TRP A 23 -17.51 -8.65 7.88
CA TRP A 23 -17.99 -7.35 8.35
C TRP A 23 -19.33 -7.46 9.09
N MET A 24 -20.29 -8.25 8.61
CA MET A 24 -21.58 -8.46 9.28
C MET A 24 -21.41 -9.12 10.65
N ILE A 25 -20.48 -10.07 10.81
CA ILE A 25 -20.19 -10.70 12.10
C ILE A 25 -19.56 -9.68 13.06
N THR A 26 -18.54 -8.95 12.62
CA THR A 26 -17.89 -7.89 13.42
C THR A 26 -18.88 -6.77 13.81
N ALA A 27 -19.75 -6.36 12.89
CA ALA A 27 -20.79 -5.36 13.11
C ALA A 27 -21.88 -5.84 14.08
N GLY A 28 -22.38 -7.07 13.89
CA GLY A 28 -23.37 -7.68 14.78
C GLY A 28 -22.84 -7.87 16.21
N TYR A 29 -21.55 -8.14 16.37
CA TYR A 29 -20.91 -8.18 17.68
C TYR A 29 -20.74 -6.78 18.28
N ALA A 30 -20.23 -5.81 17.53
CA ALA A 30 -20.05 -4.43 17.99
C ALA A 30 -21.38 -3.78 18.42
N ALA A 31 -22.45 -4.02 17.65
CA ALA A 31 -23.81 -3.57 17.96
C ALA A 31 -24.50 -4.31 19.13
N GLY A 32 -23.85 -5.32 19.71
CA GLY A 32 -24.37 -6.10 20.83
C GLY A 32 -25.35 -7.22 20.47
N ILE A 33 -25.79 -7.29 19.21
CA ILE A 33 -26.75 -8.30 18.72
C ILE A 33 -26.21 -9.72 18.95
N LEU A 34 -24.92 -9.95 18.64
CA LEU A 34 -24.30 -11.27 18.79
C LEU A 34 -23.72 -11.54 20.19
N LYS A 35 -23.68 -10.55 21.09
CA LYS A 35 -23.11 -10.71 22.44
C LYS A 35 -23.92 -11.65 23.33
N GLY A 36 -25.23 -11.75 23.12
CA GLY A 36 -26.10 -12.68 23.85
C GLY A 36 -26.05 -14.13 23.33
N THR A 37 -25.69 -14.33 22.07
CA THR A 37 -25.62 -15.66 21.43
C THR A 37 -24.24 -16.32 21.53
N ILE A 38 -23.17 -15.53 21.69
CA ILE A 38 -21.79 -15.99 21.73
C ILE A 38 -21.28 -15.87 23.17
N ALA A 39 -21.68 -16.83 24.02
CA ALA A 39 -21.31 -16.87 25.43
C ALA A 39 -19.90 -17.46 25.67
N PHE A 40 -18.87 -16.82 25.10
CA PHE A 40 -17.47 -17.12 25.40
C PHE A 40 -16.89 -16.09 26.37
N SER A 41 -15.67 -16.34 26.87
CA SER A 41 -14.92 -15.31 27.59
C SER A 41 -14.65 -14.10 26.68
N ALA A 42 -14.53 -12.90 27.25
CA ALA A 42 -14.23 -11.69 26.46
C ALA A 42 -12.98 -11.86 25.60
N PHE A 43 -11.90 -12.39 26.20
CA PHE A 43 -10.64 -12.71 25.54
C PHE A 43 -10.80 -13.70 24.37
N THR A 44 -11.52 -14.81 24.58
CA THR A 44 -11.80 -15.79 23.52
C THR A 44 -12.57 -15.16 22.35
N THR A 45 -13.50 -14.25 22.66
CA THR A 45 -14.35 -13.60 21.64
C THR A 45 -13.56 -12.59 20.81
N GLU A 46 -12.68 -11.80 21.44
CA GLU A 46 -11.75 -10.92 20.75
C GLU A 46 -10.80 -11.70 19.84
N HIS A 47 -10.21 -12.80 20.33
CA HIS A 47 -9.31 -13.64 19.53
C HIS A 47 -10.00 -14.28 18.31
N ILE A 48 -11.25 -14.74 18.45
CA ILE A 48 -12.06 -15.23 17.32
C ILE A 48 -12.26 -14.13 16.27
N LEU A 49 -12.57 -12.90 16.69
CA LEU A 49 -12.78 -11.77 15.78
C LEU A 49 -11.47 -11.33 15.07
N HIS A 50 -10.31 -11.50 15.70
CA HIS A 50 -9.01 -11.28 15.05
C HIS A 50 -8.65 -12.37 14.02
N VAL A 51 -9.01 -13.63 14.27
CA VAL A 51 -8.71 -14.76 13.38
C VAL A 51 -9.68 -14.86 12.20
N LEU A 52 -10.95 -14.47 12.40
CA LEU A 52 -12.02 -14.59 11.41
C LEU A 52 -11.70 -13.98 10.02
N PRO A 53 -11.12 -12.77 9.88
CA PRO A 53 -10.71 -12.22 8.60
C PRO A 53 -9.71 -13.12 7.84
N LEU A 54 -8.70 -13.64 8.55
CA LEU A 54 -7.67 -14.50 7.97
C LEU A 54 -8.24 -15.88 7.59
N PHE A 55 -9.11 -16.44 8.42
CA PHE A 55 -9.84 -17.66 8.06
C PHE A 55 -10.68 -17.44 6.79
N ALA A 56 -11.48 -16.38 6.75
CA ALA A 56 -12.37 -16.10 5.64
C ALA A 56 -11.63 -15.85 4.32
N VAL A 57 -10.54 -15.06 4.32
CA VAL A 57 -9.79 -14.76 3.09
C VAL A 57 -9.11 -16.01 2.52
N VAL A 58 -8.46 -16.81 3.36
CA VAL A 58 -7.67 -17.98 2.94
C VAL A 58 -8.58 -19.14 2.50
N VAL A 59 -9.64 -19.42 3.25
CA VAL A 59 -10.59 -20.49 2.90
C VAL A 59 -11.39 -20.11 1.65
N TRP A 60 -11.82 -18.85 1.52
CA TRP A 60 -12.54 -18.39 0.33
C TRP A 60 -11.75 -18.55 -0.97
N GLU A 61 -10.42 -18.40 -0.91
CA GLU A 61 -9.55 -18.61 -2.08
C GLU A 61 -9.81 -20.00 -2.72
N MET A 62 -9.79 -21.03 -1.88
CA MET A 62 -9.92 -22.43 -2.29
C MET A 62 -11.36 -22.75 -2.67
N LEU A 63 -12.36 -22.19 -1.98
CA LEU A 63 -13.78 -22.33 -2.32
C LEU A 63 -14.10 -21.71 -3.70
N ALA A 64 -13.58 -20.51 -3.98
CA ALA A 64 -13.76 -19.84 -5.27
C ALA A 64 -13.04 -20.56 -6.44
N ARG A 65 -11.96 -21.29 -6.14
CA ARG A 65 -11.29 -22.24 -7.05
C ARG A 65 -12.03 -23.58 -7.21
N ARG A 66 -13.04 -23.86 -6.36
CA ARG A 66 -13.77 -25.14 -6.23
C ARG A 66 -12.92 -26.31 -5.69
N GLU A 67 -11.83 -26.00 -4.99
CA GLU A 67 -10.89 -26.96 -4.42
C GLU A 67 -11.30 -27.33 -2.98
N TRP A 68 -12.46 -27.97 -2.80
CA TRP A 68 -13.07 -28.22 -1.48
C TRP A 68 -12.15 -28.94 -0.47
N ARG A 69 -11.32 -29.88 -0.94
CA ARG A 69 -10.32 -30.57 -0.10
C ARG A 69 -9.26 -29.59 0.41
N ASN A 70 -8.78 -28.69 -0.45
CA ASN A 70 -7.77 -27.68 -0.09
C ASN A 70 -8.37 -26.62 0.84
N ALA A 71 -9.64 -26.25 0.62
CA ALA A 71 -10.39 -25.38 1.53
C ALA A 71 -10.49 -25.96 2.95
N LEU A 72 -10.80 -27.26 3.07
CA LEU A 72 -10.85 -27.94 4.37
C LEU A 72 -9.47 -28.00 5.04
N ILE A 73 -8.40 -28.30 4.30
CA ILE A 73 -7.03 -28.32 4.84
C ILE A 73 -6.64 -26.92 5.35
N MET A 74 -6.87 -25.86 4.56
CA MET A 74 -6.58 -24.50 5.00
C MET A 74 -7.42 -24.07 6.21
N ALA A 75 -8.71 -24.43 6.26
CA ALA A 75 -9.57 -24.14 7.40
C ALA A 75 -9.03 -24.77 8.69
N VAL A 76 -8.64 -26.05 8.64
CA VAL A 76 -8.02 -26.77 9.77
C VAL A 76 -6.68 -26.13 10.15
N THR A 77 -5.82 -25.80 9.18
CA THR A 77 -4.53 -25.12 9.45
C THR A 77 -4.72 -23.79 10.17
N VAL A 78 -5.63 -22.92 9.71
CA VAL A 78 -5.86 -21.62 10.34
C VAL A 78 -6.40 -21.79 11.77
N VAL A 79 -7.30 -22.73 12.02
CA VAL A 79 -7.82 -23.03 13.37
C VAL A 79 -6.72 -23.58 14.29
N LEU A 80 -5.88 -24.51 13.81
CA LEU A 80 -4.77 -25.06 14.60
C LEU A 80 -3.72 -23.99 14.93
N VAL A 81 -3.36 -23.14 13.96
CA VAL A 81 -2.47 -22.00 14.17
C VAL A 81 -3.06 -21.03 15.19
N ALA A 82 -4.33 -20.67 15.06
CA ALA A 82 -5.01 -19.77 16.00
C ALA A 82 -5.02 -20.30 17.44
N VAL A 83 -5.32 -21.59 17.63
CA VAL A 83 -5.30 -22.26 18.95
C VAL A 83 -3.89 -22.30 19.52
N LEU A 84 -2.88 -22.66 18.70
CA LEU A 84 -1.49 -22.67 19.13
C LEU A 84 -1.02 -21.26 19.54
N GLN A 85 -1.41 -20.23 18.79
CA GLN A 85 -1.12 -18.84 19.09
C GLN A 85 -1.78 -18.39 20.41
N SER A 86 -3.04 -18.75 20.69
CA SER A 86 -3.69 -18.48 21.99
C SER A 86 -2.95 -19.14 23.15
N VAL A 87 -2.66 -20.44 23.03
CA VAL A 87 -1.99 -21.20 24.10
C VAL A 87 -0.61 -20.62 24.39
N LEU A 88 0.16 -20.25 23.35
CA LEU A 88 1.46 -19.62 23.56
C LEU A 88 1.32 -18.22 24.18
N HIS A 89 0.32 -17.43 23.78
CA HIS A 89 0.05 -16.12 24.37
C HIS A 89 -0.29 -16.22 25.88
N ASP A 90 -1.15 -17.16 26.26
CA ASP A 90 -1.51 -17.41 27.67
C ASP A 90 -0.33 -17.90 28.52
N LEU A 91 0.66 -18.58 27.90
CA LEU A 91 1.91 -18.97 28.55
C LEU A 91 2.90 -17.80 28.66
N LEU A 92 2.90 -16.88 27.69
CA LEU A 92 3.72 -15.67 27.71
C LEU A 92 3.21 -14.65 28.73
N MET A 93 1.90 -14.41 28.81
CA MET A 93 1.29 -13.50 29.79
C MET A 93 1.50 -13.93 31.26
N LYS A 94 1.98 -15.15 31.51
CA LYS A 94 2.39 -15.64 32.83
C LYS A 94 3.86 -15.32 33.17
N ARG A 95 4.64 -14.76 32.24
CA ARG A 95 6.00 -14.26 32.49
C ARG A 95 5.97 -12.81 32.92
N THR A 96 6.90 -12.44 33.80
CA THR A 96 7.08 -11.08 34.32
C THR A 96 8.00 -10.19 33.47
N ASP A 97 8.70 -10.76 32.48
CA ASP A 97 9.60 -10.04 31.57
C ASP A 97 8.81 -9.51 30.36
N SER A 98 8.54 -8.20 30.35
CA SER A 98 7.79 -7.53 29.29
C SER A 98 8.47 -7.57 27.93
N ASP A 99 9.81 -7.56 27.89
CA ASP A 99 10.58 -7.48 26.65
C ASP A 99 10.56 -8.83 25.93
N MET A 100 10.73 -9.93 26.68
CA MET A 100 10.54 -11.27 26.15
C MET A 100 9.09 -11.51 25.69
N VAL A 101 8.09 -11.02 26.42
CA VAL A 101 6.68 -11.15 26.01
C VAL A 101 6.42 -10.45 24.68
N TYR A 102 6.95 -9.23 24.49
CA TYR A 102 6.80 -8.50 23.22
C TYR A 102 7.43 -9.26 22.03
N VAL A 103 8.71 -9.65 22.14
CA VAL A 103 9.43 -10.31 21.03
C VAL A 103 8.83 -11.67 20.68
N ILE A 104 8.51 -12.49 21.68
CA ILE A 104 7.95 -13.82 21.41
C ILE A 104 6.51 -13.67 20.87
N GLY A 105 5.77 -12.63 21.27
CA GLY A 105 4.50 -12.25 20.65
C GLY A 105 4.64 -11.96 19.15
N GLN A 106 5.59 -11.10 18.76
CA GLN A 106 5.87 -10.79 17.35
C GLN A 106 6.31 -12.04 16.56
N ALA A 107 7.20 -12.86 17.13
CA ALA A 107 7.63 -14.11 16.52
C ALA A 107 6.47 -15.11 16.34
N ASN A 108 5.54 -15.20 17.30
CA ASN A 108 4.36 -16.06 17.24
C ASN A 108 3.39 -15.65 16.12
N VAL A 109 3.20 -14.34 15.89
CA VAL A 109 2.43 -13.83 14.74
C VAL A 109 3.10 -14.23 13.44
N PHE A 110 4.40 -13.95 13.29
CA PHE A 110 5.16 -14.28 12.08
C PHE A 110 5.16 -15.79 11.76
N ILE A 111 5.37 -16.65 12.78
CA ILE A 111 5.35 -18.11 12.62
C ILE A 111 3.96 -18.60 12.19
N GLY A 112 2.88 -18.06 12.76
CA GLY A 112 1.52 -18.41 12.36
C GLY A 112 1.22 -18.04 10.90
N LEU A 113 1.61 -16.83 10.48
CA LEU A 113 1.52 -16.42 9.08
C LEU A 113 2.36 -17.34 8.18
N LEU A 114 3.60 -17.65 8.56
CA LEU A 114 4.49 -18.52 7.80
C LEU A 114 3.89 -19.91 7.59
N LEU A 115 3.29 -20.54 8.61
CA LEU A 115 2.62 -21.84 8.49
C LEU A 115 1.41 -21.80 7.54
N ILE A 116 0.64 -20.71 7.56
CA ILE A 116 -0.49 -20.51 6.65
C ILE A 116 -0.01 -20.35 5.21
N PHE A 117 1.01 -19.50 4.96
CA PHE A 117 1.59 -19.31 3.64
C PHE A 117 2.30 -20.57 3.10
N ILE A 118 3.03 -21.31 3.94
CA ILE A 118 3.64 -22.60 3.59
C ILE A 118 2.54 -23.58 3.13
N THR A 119 1.48 -23.73 3.92
CA THR A 119 0.37 -24.64 3.58
C THR A 119 -0.30 -24.22 2.27
N ARG A 120 -0.58 -22.92 2.09
CA ARG A 120 -1.17 -22.38 0.86
C ARG A 120 -0.31 -22.68 -0.37
N PHE A 121 1.01 -22.43 -0.32
CA PHE A 121 1.90 -22.69 -1.45
C PHE A 121 2.22 -24.18 -1.67
N ILE A 122 2.09 -25.02 -0.62
CA ILE A 122 2.08 -26.48 -0.76
C ILE A 122 0.89 -26.94 -1.59
N LEU A 123 -0.33 -26.48 -1.23
CA LEU A 123 -1.57 -26.86 -1.90
C LEU A 123 -1.66 -26.31 -3.33
N SER A 124 -1.11 -25.11 -3.59
CA SER A 124 -1.01 -24.54 -4.94
C SER A 124 0.08 -25.16 -5.81
N GLY A 125 0.75 -26.23 -5.36
CA GLY A 125 1.71 -27.00 -6.17
C GLY A 125 2.94 -26.22 -6.66
N MET A 126 3.37 -25.15 -5.97
CA MET A 126 4.59 -24.42 -6.36
C MET A 126 5.86 -25.26 -6.19
N SER A 127 6.92 -24.95 -6.93
CA SER A 127 8.23 -25.60 -6.79
C SER A 127 8.98 -25.04 -5.57
N ASP A 128 9.31 -23.74 -5.56
CA ASP A 128 9.88 -23.05 -4.39
C ASP A 128 8.77 -22.58 -3.43
N LYS A 129 8.26 -23.54 -2.66
CA LYS A 129 7.19 -23.31 -1.68
C LYS A 129 7.66 -22.50 -0.47
N LEU A 130 8.90 -22.73 -0.03
CA LEU A 130 9.44 -22.15 1.20
C LEU A 130 9.94 -20.72 0.98
N GLY A 131 10.61 -20.42 -0.14
CA GLY A 131 11.00 -19.07 -0.50
C GLY A 131 9.79 -18.16 -0.70
N ALA A 132 8.81 -18.62 -1.50
CA ALA A 132 7.56 -17.88 -1.70
C ALA A 132 6.78 -17.67 -0.39
N ALA A 133 6.72 -18.69 0.50
CA ALA A 133 6.06 -18.55 1.79
C ALA A 133 6.79 -17.59 2.75
N GLY A 134 8.12 -17.64 2.81
CA GLY A 134 8.91 -16.75 3.64
C GLY A 134 8.75 -15.28 3.22
N ILE A 135 8.79 -15.01 1.91
CA ILE A 135 8.56 -13.65 1.38
C ILE A 135 7.11 -13.22 1.60
N GLY A 136 6.12 -14.09 1.33
CA GLY A 136 4.70 -13.77 1.54
C GLY A 136 4.36 -13.47 3.00
N ALA A 137 4.85 -14.29 3.93
CA ALA A 137 4.70 -14.07 5.36
C ALA A 137 5.41 -12.80 5.81
N LEU A 138 6.62 -12.49 5.30
CA LEU A 138 7.34 -11.26 5.62
C LEU A 138 6.61 -10.01 5.12
N ILE A 139 6.14 -10.00 3.87
CA ILE A 139 5.38 -8.87 3.31
C ILE A 139 4.07 -8.69 4.09
N TYR A 140 3.37 -9.76 4.44
CA TYR A 140 2.10 -9.68 5.17
C TYR A 140 2.27 -9.30 6.65
N PHE A 141 3.34 -9.76 7.30
CA PHE A 141 3.72 -9.36 8.67
C PHE A 141 4.16 -7.89 8.76
N LEU A 142 4.78 -7.38 7.70
CA LEU A 142 5.07 -5.96 7.52
C LEU A 142 3.91 -5.19 6.85
N LEU A 143 2.78 -5.84 6.54
CA LEU A 143 1.62 -5.14 6.00
C LEU A 143 0.86 -4.50 7.17
N PRO A 144 0.46 -3.22 7.09
CA PRO A 144 -0.29 -2.55 8.13
C PRO A 144 -1.60 -3.27 8.48
N GLU A 145 -1.64 -3.96 9.63
CA GLU A 145 -2.78 -4.79 10.06
C GLU A 145 -4.06 -3.96 10.26
N TYR A 146 -3.91 -2.74 10.79
CA TYR A 146 -5.01 -1.85 11.11
C TYR A 146 -5.35 -0.96 9.92
N GLY A 147 -6.05 -1.58 8.96
CA GLY A 147 -6.42 -1.04 7.65
C GLY A 147 -7.32 0.20 7.59
N ILE A 148 -7.34 1.06 8.62
CA ILE A 148 -7.89 2.40 8.51
C ILE A 148 -6.71 3.33 8.16
N PRO A 149 -6.52 3.72 6.88
CA PRO A 149 -5.32 4.45 6.41
C PRO A 149 -5.09 5.82 7.05
N PHE A 150 -5.99 6.26 7.92
CA PHE A 150 -5.92 7.53 8.66
C PHE A 150 -5.85 7.36 10.18
N ASN A 151 -6.11 6.18 10.76
CA ASN A 151 -6.28 6.04 12.22
C ASN A 151 -4.98 6.13 13.03
N HIS A 152 -3.83 6.08 12.34
CA HIS A 152 -2.48 6.16 12.91
C HIS A 152 -1.69 7.41 12.48
N LEU A 153 -2.26 8.26 11.62
CA LEU A 153 -1.64 9.54 11.28
C LEU A 153 -1.93 10.55 12.39
N GLN A 154 -0.94 11.33 12.84
CA GLN A 154 -1.17 12.49 13.72
C GLN A 154 -2.07 13.58 13.10
N LEU A 155 -2.39 13.49 11.81
CA LEU A 155 -3.42 14.33 11.17
C LEU A 155 -4.84 13.92 11.59
N ALA A 156 -5.06 12.64 11.86
CA ALA A 156 -6.11 12.17 12.78
C ALA A 156 -5.68 12.46 14.22
N ARG A 157 -6.58 12.42 15.21
CA ARG A 157 -6.41 13.08 16.54
C ARG A 157 -6.51 14.61 16.43
N ASP A 158 -5.70 15.23 15.58
CA ASP A 158 -5.56 16.70 15.56
C ASP A 158 -6.58 17.42 14.64
N LEU A 159 -7.08 16.77 13.58
CA LEU A 159 -8.18 17.33 12.79
C LEU A 159 -9.53 17.28 13.53
N PRO A 160 -10.30 18.39 13.59
CA PRO A 160 -11.65 18.39 14.19
C PRO A 160 -12.68 17.54 13.42
N VAL A 161 -12.29 17.00 12.26
CA VAL A 161 -13.02 15.93 11.54
C VAL A 161 -13.27 14.71 12.45
N PHE A 162 -12.51 14.52 13.53
CA PHE A 162 -12.78 13.47 14.52
C PHE A 162 -14.15 13.54 15.19
N ALA A 163 -14.80 14.71 15.22
CA ALA A 163 -16.21 14.84 15.65
C ALA A 163 -17.21 14.16 14.69
N LEU A 164 -16.84 13.93 13.41
CA LEU A 164 -17.65 13.21 12.43
C LEU A 164 -17.50 11.68 12.52
N PHE A 165 -16.43 11.18 13.15
CA PHE A 165 -16.19 9.74 13.35
C PHE A 165 -16.97 9.20 14.56
N THR A 166 -18.30 9.28 14.47
CA THR A 166 -19.20 8.56 15.39
C THR A 166 -18.86 7.05 15.40
N PRO A 167 -19.19 6.30 16.48
CA PRO A 167 -18.98 4.85 16.51
C PRO A 167 -19.62 4.11 15.31
N ALA A 168 -20.78 4.60 14.83
CA ALA A 168 -21.42 4.10 13.62
C ALA A 168 -20.59 4.38 12.35
N MET A 169 -20.04 5.59 12.18
CA MET A 169 -19.16 5.91 11.06
C MET A 169 -17.88 5.05 11.08
N LYS A 170 -17.27 4.85 12.26
CA LYS A 170 -16.12 3.95 12.41
C LYS A 170 -16.46 2.52 11.97
N LEU A 171 -17.65 2.02 12.33
CA LEU A 171 -18.11 0.70 11.93
C LEU A 171 -18.42 0.59 10.42
N VAL A 172 -18.94 1.64 9.78
CA VAL A 172 -19.12 1.67 8.33
C VAL A 172 -17.75 1.64 7.62
N LEU A 173 -16.76 2.36 8.15
CA LEU A 173 -15.41 2.43 7.58
C LEU A 173 -14.57 1.15 7.78
N THR A 174 -14.98 0.21 8.64
CA THR A 174 -14.30 -1.10 8.68
C THR A 174 -14.61 -1.95 7.44
N LEU A 175 -15.75 -1.74 6.74
CA LEU A 175 -16.07 -2.48 5.51
C LEU A 175 -15.03 -2.26 4.39
N PRO A 176 -14.73 -1.01 3.95
CA PRO A 176 -13.68 -0.79 2.97
C PRO A 176 -12.29 -1.18 3.49
N ALA A 177 -12.01 -1.04 4.79
CA ALA A 177 -10.74 -1.50 5.38
C ALA A 177 -10.55 -3.02 5.21
N ILE A 178 -11.56 -3.83 5.55
CA ILE A 178 -11.56 -5.28 5.36
C ILE A 178 -11.45 -5.63 3.87
N TYR A 179 -12.18 -4.93 3.00
CA TYR A 179 -12.09 -5.13 1.54
C TYR A 179 -10.68 -4.90 0.99
N CYS A 180 -10.02 -3.82 1.38
CA CYS A 180 -8.65 -3.52 0.98
C CYS A 180 -7.65 -4.54 1.54
N SER A 181 -7.82 -4.99 2.79
CA SER A 181 -6.99 -6.04 3.40
C SER A 181 -7.11 -7.38 2.65
N PHE A 182 -8.33 -7.82 2.33
CA PHE A 182 -8.56 -9.04 1.54
C PHE A 182 -7.99 -8.93 0.13
N THR A 183 -8.19 -7.78 -0.52
CA THR A 183 -7.62 -7.50 -1.85
C THR A 183 -6.10 -7.57 -1.80
N SER A 184 -5.47 -6.96 -0.78
CA SER A 184 -4.01 -6.95 -0.61
C SER A 184 -3.46 -8.35 -0.34
N TYR A 185 -4.13 -9.17 0.48
CA TYR A 185 -3.78 -10.58 0.69
C TYR A 185 -3.71 -11.34 -0.65
N TYR A 186 -4.81 -11.35 -1.42
CA TYR A 186 -4.85 -12.05 -2.70
C TYR A 186 -3.82 -11.50 -3.69
N LEU A 187 -3.62 -10.18 -3.70
CA LEU A 187 -2.64 -9.54 -4.56
C LEU A 187 -1.21 -10.00 -4.26
N ILE A 188 -0.78 -9.95 -2.99
CA ILE A 188 0.56 -10.40 -2.57
C ILE A 188 0.76 -11.87 -2.95
N VAL A 189 -0.23 -12.71 -2.65
CA VAL A 189 -0.22 -14.15 -2.95
C VAL A 189 -0.09 -14.41 -4.46
N TYR A 190 -0.82 -13.69 -5.31
CA TYR A 190 -0.82 -13.88 -6.77
C TYR A 190 0.38 -13.26 -7.45
N LEU A 191 0.86 -12.09 -6.98
CA LEU A 191 2.12 -11.52 -7.44
C LEU A 191 3.29 -12.47 -7.17
N LEU A 192 3.33 -13.15 -6.01
CA LEU A 192 4.32 -14.18 -5.71
C LEU A 192 4.14 -15.43 -6.56
N GLU A 193 2.92 -16.00 -6.63
CA GLU A 193 2.62 -17.18 -7.44
C GLU A 193 3.03 -16.99 -8.92
N ASN A 194 2.77 -15.81 -9.49
CA ASN A 194 3.11 -15.48 -10.87
C ASN A 194 4.62 -15.16 -11.01
N SER A 195 5.23 -14.43 -10.07
CA SER A 195 6.68 -14.13 -10.08
C SER A 195 7.60 -15.36 -10.02
N TYR A 196 7.11 -16.46 -9.44
CA TYR A 196 7.85 -17.72 -9.34
C TYR A 196 7.52 -18.70 -10.47
N ARG A 197 6.38 -18.55 -11.16
CA ARG A 197 5.99 -19.41 -12.29
C ARG A 197 6.38 -18.86 -13.65
N TRP A 198 6.44 -17.54 -13.81
CA TRP A 198 6.67 -16.88 -15.09
C TRP A 198 7.98 -16.06 -15.03
N PRO A 199 9.06 -16.49 -15.72
CA PRO A 199 10.39 -15.87 -15.58
C PRO A 199 10.43 -14.35 -15.80
N ASN A 200 9.62 -13.85 -16.73
CA ASN A 200 9.61 -12.44 -17.13
C ASN A 200 8.54 -11.59 -16.39
N TYR A 201 7.79 -12.16 -15.43
CA TYR A 201 6.67 -11.47 -14.79
C TYR A 201 7.05 -10.22 -14.01
N ARG A 202 8.28 -10.17 -13.46
CA ARG A 202 8.78 -8.99 -12.75
C ARG A 202 8.93 -7.79 -13.69
N LEU A 203 9.46 -8.02 -14.89
CA LEU A 203 9.60 -7.01 -15.94
C LEU A 203 8.21 -6.53 -16.40
N LEU A 204 7.28 -7.47 -16.61
CA LEU A 204 5.89 -7.15 -16.94
C LEU A 204 5.23 -6.26 -15.88
N LEU A 205 5.30 -6.65 -14.60
CA LEU A 205 4.74 -5.88 -13.48
C LEU A 205 5.34 -4.47 -13.36
N GLN A 206 6.61 -4.32 -13.73
CA GLN A 206 7.32 -3.03 -13.72
C GLN A 206 7.02 -2.17 -14.97
N SER A 207 6.51 -2.74 -16.07
CA SER A 207 6.23 -1.97 -17.28
C SER A 207 5.08 -0.96 -17.12
N LYS A 208 5.29 0.23 -17.68
CA LYS A 208 4.34 1.34 -17.81
C LYS A 208 3.53 1.30 -19.10
N VAL A 209 4.01 0.57 -20.11
CA VAL A 209 3.40 0.51 -21.46
C VAL A 209 2.62 -0.79 -21.71
N GLN A 210 2.66 -1.74 -20.78
CA GLN A 210 1.79 -2.92 -20.82
C GLN A 210 0.31 -2.54 -20.91
N GLN A 211 -0.52 -3.45 -21.42
CA GLN A 211 -1.97 -3.29 -21.40
C GLN A 211 -2.54 -3.82 -20.08
N LEU A 212 -3.40 -3.05 -19.40
CA LEU A 212 -4.09 -3.46 -18.17
C LEU A 212 -5.60 -3.36 -18.33
N THR A 213 -6.32 -4.43 -18.01
CA THR A 213 -7.79 -4.40 -17.94
C THR A 213 -8.27 -3.57 -16.74
N SER A 214 -9.52 -3.07 -16.80
CA SER A 214 -10.11 -2.27 -15.70
C SER A 214 -9.99 -2.95 -14.33
N TRP A 215 -10.17 -4.27 -14.28
CA TRP A 215 -10.20 -5.03 -13.03
C TRP A 215 -8.82 -5.26 -12.44
N GLU A 216 -7.83 -5.61 -13.26
CA GLU A 216 -6.43 -5.75 -12.81
C GLU A 216 -5.94 -4.44 -12.21
N TYR A 217 -6.11 -3.35 -12.97
CA TYR A 217 -5.82 -2.00 -12.53
C TYR A 217 -6.51 -1.66 -11.20
N PHE A 218 -7.81 -1.93 -11.05
CA PHE A 218 -8.58 -1.60 -9.85
C PHE A 218 -8.07 -2.33 -8.59
N PHE A 219 -7.85 -3.65 -8.68
CA PHE A 219 -7.36 -4.44 -7.53
C PHE A 219 -5.93 -4.06 -7.15
N LEU A 220 -5.05 -3.89 -8.14
CA LEU A 220 -3.69 -3.40 -7.94
C LEU A 220 -3.70 -2.03 -7.28
N PHE A 221 -4.46 -1.08 -7.83
CA PHE A 221 -4.49 0.28 -7.35
C PHE A 221 -4.99 0.39 -5.91
N ILE A 222 -6.07 -0.34 -5.56
CA ILE A 222 -6.60 -0.35 -4.19
C ILE A 222 -5.59 -0.96 -3.20
N ALA A 223 -5.00 -2.11 -3.53
CA ALA A 223 -4.02 -2.76 -2.66
C ALA A 223 -2.77 -1.90 -2.46
N LEU A 224 -2.26 -1.27 -3.54
CA LEU A 224 -1.12 -0.36 -3.48
C LEU A 224 -1.45 0.90 -2.68
N CYS A 225 -2.59 1.56 -2.92
CA CYS A 225 -2.99 2.74 -2.17
C CYS A 225 -3.17 2.43 -0.67
N PHE A 226 -3.74 1.28 -0.33
CA PHE A 226 -3.88 0.79 1.04
C PHE A 226 -2.52 0.54 1.72
N ALA A 227 -1.64 -0.23 1.08
CA ALA A 227 -0.30 -0.52 1.58
C ALA A 227 0.51 0.77 1.76
N TYR A 228 0.41 1.70 0.80
CA TYR A 228 1.06 3.01 0.86
C TYR A 228 0.61 3.81 2.08
N SER A 229 -0.69 4.04 2.23
CA SER A 229 -1.22 4.86 3.32
C SER A 229 -0.99 4.24 4.70
N GLY A 230 -1.13 2.91 4.82
CA GLY A 230 -0.85 2.22 6.08
C GLY A 230 0.64 2.29 6.45
N ALA A 231 1.56 2.19 5.48
CA ALA A 231 2.99 2.27 5.74
C ALA A 231 3.40 3.67 6.27
N ILE A 232 2.76 4.74 5.80
CA ILE A 232 2.91 6.08 6.39
C ILE A 232 2.48 6.06 7.86
N GLY A 233 1.32 5.49 8.19
CA GLY A 233 0.81 5.43 9.57
C GLY A 233 1.70 4.61 10.52
N VAL A 234 2.28 3.49 10.06
CA VAL A 234 3.24 2.72 10.87
C VAL A 234 4.56 3.47 11.05
N LEU A 235 5.06 4.16 10.02
CA LEU A 235 6.24 5.02 10.14
C LEU A 235 6.02 6.19 11.10
N ASP A 236 4.87 6.87 11.02
CA ASP A 236 4.48 7.95 11.93
C ASP A 236 4.43 7.45 13.38
N THR A 237 3.87 6.26 13.61
CA THR A 237 3.82 5.59 14.92
C THR A 237 5.21 5.21 15.44
N ASN A 238 6.06 4.59 14.61
CA ASN A 238 7.42 4.18 15.00
C ASN A 238 8.27 5.41 15.35
N VAL A 239 8.24 6.45 14.50
CA VAL A 239 8.98 7.69 14.71
C VAL A 239 8.49 8.41 15.97
N TYR A 240 7.18 8.47 16.21
CA TYR A 240 6.63 9.00 17.45
C TYR A 240 7.16 8.25 18.69
N ARG A 241 7.10 6.91 18.70
CA ARG A 241 7.63 6.08 19.81
C ARG A 241 9.13 6.24 20.02
N PHE A 242 9.92 6.42 18.96
CA PHE A 242 11.36 6.69 19.06
C PHE A 242 11.68 8.00 19.80
N PHE A 243 10.74 8.95 19.83
CA PHE A 243 10.89 10.26 20.49
C PHE A 243 10.02 10.41 21.76
N GLU A 244 9.31 9.38 22.21
CA GLU A 244 8.61 9.41 23.50
C GLU A 244 9.59 9.31 24.70
N GLU A 245 9.23 9.92 25.82
CA GLU A 245 10.12 10.06 27.01
C GLU A 245 10.39 8.75 27.76
N ARG A 246 9.77 7.62 27.36
CA ARG A 246 9.97 6.32 28.00
C ARG A 246 11.04 5.52 27.25
N PRO A 247 12.10 5.03 27.92
CA PRO A 247 13.10 4.20 27.27
C PRO A 247 12.47 2.87 26.83
N ALA A 248 12.22 2.73 25.52
CA ALA A 248 11.91 1.45 24.91
C ALA A 248 13.08 0.48 25.08
N SER A 249 12.80 -0.81 25.21
CA SER A 249 13.87 -1.81 25.36
C SER A 249 14.65 -2.00 24.07
N LEU A 250 15.89 -2.51 24.17
CA LEU A 250 16.76 -2.74 23.02
C LEU A 250 16.10 -3.62 21.94
N LEU A 251 15.26 -4.56 22.37
CA LEU A 251 14.51 -5.45 21.50
C LEU A 251 13.34 -4.76 20.79
N GLU A 252 12.58 -3.91 21.50
CA GLU A 252 11.53 -3.09 20.88
C GLU A 252 12.14 -2.09 19.89
N VAL A 253 13.25 -1.42 20.26
CA VAL A 253 14.05 -0.55 19.39
C VAL A 253 14.50 -1.31 18.12
N GLY A 254 15.05 -2.51 18.25
CA GLY A 254 15.47 -3.34 17.12
C GLY A 254 14.32 -3.67 16.17
N TYR A 255 13.16 -4.05 16.72
CA TYR A 255 11.94 -4.28 15.93
C TYR A 255 11.45 -3.01 15.24
N MET A 256 11.41 -1.86 15.93
CA MET A 256 10.99 -0.58 15.35
C MET A 256 11.93 -0.14 14.23
N MET A 257 13.25 -0.36 14.33
CA MET A 257 14.20 -0.08 13.24
C MET A 257 13.95 -1.00 12.03
N PHE A 258 13.75 -2.30 12.27
CA PHE A 258 13.44 -3.29 11.22
C PHE A 258 12.12 -2.96 10.50
N SER A 259 11.06 -2.69 11.26
CA SER A 259 9.75 -2.26 10.77
C SER A 259 9.88 -0.97 9.95
N THR A 260 10.59 0.03 10.47
CA THR A 260 10.83 1.31 9.78
C THR A 260 11.53 1.11 8.42
N LEU A 261 12.57 0.29 8.35
CA LEU A 261 13.24 -0.05 7.09
C LEU A 261 12.29 -0.77 6.12
N GLY A 262 11.51 -1.72 6.62
CA GLY A 262 10.51 -2.44 5.84
C GLY A 262 9.44 -1.52 5.24
N MET A 263 8.88 -0.60 6.04
CA MET A 263 7.89 0.38 5.59
C MET A 263 8.46 1.36 4.58
N ILE A 264 9.72 1.81 4.75
CA ILE A 264 10.40 2.65 3.75
C ILE A 264 10.49 1.89 2.42
N LEU A 265 11.02 0.67 2.42
CA LEU A 265 11.13 -0.15 1.21
C LEU A 265 9.76 -0.40 0.54
N LEU A 266 8.72 -0.61 1.36
CA LEU A 266 7.34 -0.75 0.89
C LEU A 266 6.83 0.53 0.23
N LEU A 267 7.02 1.72 0.83
CA LEU A 267 6.65 3.01 0.22
C LEU A 267 7.35 3.24 -1.11
N TYR A 268 8.66 2.95 -1.20
CA TYR A 268 9.45 3.06 -2.44
C TYR A 268 8.89 2.16 -3.55
N THR A 269 8.67 0.88 -3.23
CA THR A 269 8.15 -0.11 -4.18
C THR A 269 6.73 0.22 -4.63
N VAL A 270 5.85 0.53 -3.68
CA VAL A 270 4.43 0.75 -3.92
C VAL A 270 4.16 2.02 -4.72
N ALA A 271 4.87 3.12 -4.45
CA ALA A 271 4.73 4.34 -5.24
C ALA A 271 5.21 4.17 -6.70
N GLY A 272 6.33 3.46 -6.90
CA GLY A 272 6.83 3.13 -8.24
C GLY A 272 5.84 2.26 -9.02
N LEU A 273 5.30 1.20 -8.42
CA LEU A 273 4.28 0.36 -9.03
C LEU A 273 2.99 1.15 -9.31
N MET A 274 2.52 1.99 -8.37
CA MET A 274 1.32 2.79 -8.52
C MET A 274 1.42 3.78 -9.70
N ARG A 275 2.58 4.44 -9.87
CA ARG A 275 2.89 5.24 -11.07
C ARG A 275 2.71 4.40 -12.34
N ASN A 276 3.36 3.24 -12.40
CA ASN A 276 3.44 2.44 -13.62
C ASN A 276 2.06 1.87 -14.00
N ILE A 277 1.26 1.44 -13.01
CA ILE A 277 -0.09 0.88 -13.19
C ILE A 277 -1.11 1.95 -13.58
N VAL A 278 -1.03 3.18 -13.03
CA VAL A 278 -1.89 4.30 -13.46
C VAL A 278 -1.53 4.74 -14.89
N THR A 279 -0.23 4.87 -15.22
CA THR A 279 0.23 5.20 -16.58
C THR A 279 -0.24 4.14 -17.59
N SER A 280 0.01 2.86 -17.30
CA SER A 280 -0.38 1.73 -18.15
C SER A 280 -1.90 1.68 -18.38
N ARG A 281 -2.73 1.85 -17.34
CA ARG A 281 -4.18 1.89 -17.52
C ARG A 281 -4.61 3.11 -18.34
N ALA A 282 -4.01 4.28 -18.11
CA ALA A 282 -4.35 5.50 -18.84
C ALA A 282 -3.97 5.42 -20.34
N LEU A 283 -2.87 4.74 -20.67
CA LEU A 283 -2.49 4.39 -22.06
C LEU A 283 -3.47 3.36 -22.66
N SER A 284 -3.79 2.30 -21.92
CA SER A 284 -4.72 1.22 -22.34
C SER A 284 -6.14 1.69 -22.71
N VAL A 285 -6.53 2.90 -22.30
CA VAL A 285 -7.83 3.52 -22.62
C VAL A 285 -7.70 4.74 -23.55
N GLY A 286 -6.50 5.04 -24.05
CA GLY A 286 -6.18 6.20 -24.88
C GLY A 286 -6.49 7.55 -24.23
N LYS A 287 -6.40 7.64 -22.89
CA LYS A 287 -6.63 8.88 -22.11
C LYS A 287 -5.40 9.27 -21.28
N TYR A 288 -4.20 9.01 -21.80
CA TYR A 288 -2.98 9.35 -21.09
C TYR A 288 -2.89 10.86 -20.85
N SER A 289 -2.77 11.24 -19.58
CA SER A 289 -2.77 12.63 -19.14
C SER A 289 -2.11 12.77 -17.78
N TYR A 290 -1.23 13.76 -17.63
CA TYR A 290 -0.56 14.07 -16.35
C TYR A 290 -1.54 14.52 -15.26
N TRP A 291 -2.68 15.08 -15.66
CA TRP A 291 -3.78 15.38 -14.74
C TRP A 291 -4.37 14.10 -14.14
N MET A 292 -4.45 13.02 -14.92
CA MET A 292 -4.87 11.71 -14.41
C MET A 292 -3.89 11.19 -13.36
N LEU A 293 -2.58 11.28 -13.60
CA LEU A 293 -1.56 10.90 -12.61
C LEU A 293 -1.69 11.74 -11.32
N LEU A 294 -1.83 13.07 -11.44
CA LEU A 294 -2.03 13.96 -10.29
C LEU A 294 -3.27 13.60 -9.47
N LEU A 295 -4.41 13.27 -10.12
CA LEU A 295 -5.64 12.88 -9.43
C LEU A 295 -5.41 11.65 -8.54
N HIS A 296 -4.71 10.64 -9.03
CA HIS A 296 -4.42 9.40 -8.27
C HIS A 296 -3.46 9.60 -7.10
N PHE A 297 -2.56 10.60 -7.17
CA PHE A 297 -1.58 10.88 -6.13
C PHE A 297 -2.09 11.80 -5.00
N ILE A 298 -3.33 12.32 -5.10
CA ILE A 298 -3.97 13.10 -4.04
C ILE A 298 -5.05 12.22 -3.36
N PRO A 299 -4.85 11.77 -2.09
CA PRO A 299 -5.70 10.75 -1.46
C PRO A 299 -7.22 11.00 -1.50
N VAL A 300 -7.66 12.26 -1.45
CA VAL A 300 -9.10 12.64 -1.47
C VAL A 300 -9.68 12.64 -2.89
N VAL A 301 -8.91 13.08 -3.89
CA VAL A 301 -9.40 13.25 -5.28
C VAL A 301 -9.20 11.98 -6.11
N ASN A 302 -8.37 11.06 -5.61
CA ASN A 302 -8.04 9.76 -6.16
C ASN A 302 -9.26 8.97 -6.68
N ILE A 303 -10.36 8.93 -5.93
CA ILE A 303 -11.60 8.23 -6.31
C ILE A 303 -12.10 8.64 -7.70
N ALA A 304 -12.02 9.93 -8.06
CA ALA A 304 -12.47 10.41 -9.37
C ALA A 304 -11.56 9.91 -10.51
N GLY A 305 -10.25 9.83 -10.27
CA GLY A 305 -9.29 9.22 -11.21
C GLY A 305 -9.59 7.75 -11.44
N VAL A 306 -9.76 6.99 -10.35
CA VAL A 306 -10.01 5.54 -10.37
C VAL A 306 -11.31 5.22 -11.11
N VAL A 307 -12.40 5.90 -10.77
CA VAL A 307 -13.71 5.74 -11.45
C VAL A 307 -13.58 6.04 -12.94
N THR A 308 -12.86 7.10 -13.32
CA THR A 308 -12.71 7.49 -14.72
C THR A 308 -11.91 6.46 -15.54
N LEU A 309 -10.84 5.89 -14.99
CA LEU A 309 -10.03 4.86 -15.66
C LEU A 309 -10.68 3.47 -15.65
N PHE A 310 -11.46 3.15 -14.61
CA PHE A 310 -12.14 1.86 -14.50
C PHE A 310 -13.26 1.70 -15.53
N PHE A 311 -14.13 2.72 -15.66
CA PHE A 311 -15.27 2.69 -16.60
C PHE A 311 -14.91 3.14 -18.03
N ALA A 312 -13.70 3.63 -18.28
CA ALA A 312 -13.24 3.87 -19.64
C ALA A 312 -13.09 2.56 -20.41
N LYS A 313 -13.49 2.56 -21.69
CA LYS A 313 -13.33 1.41 -22.58
C LYS A 313 -11.86 1.27 -23.00
N ASP A 314 -11.43 0.02 -23.11
CA ASP A 314 -10.09 -0.32 -23.58
C ASP A 314 -9.97 0.03 -25.07
N GLN A 315 -8.83 0.62 -25.44
CA GLN A 315 -8.48 0.86 -26.84
C GLN A 315 -7.46 -0.21 -27.26
N PRO A 316 -7.68 -0.94 -28.37
CA PRO A 316 -6.71 -1.90 -28.86
C PRO A 316 -5.51 -1.14 -29.43
N ALA A 317 -4.36 -1.29 -28.79
CA ALA A 317 -3.09 -0.72 -29.21
C ALA A 317 -1.94 -1.67 -28.81
N THR A 318 -0.86 -1.64 -29.58
CA THR A 318 0.37 -2.39 -29.33
C THR A 318 1.22 -1.71 -28.26
N ILE A 319 2.18 -2.46 -27.69
CA ILE A 319 3.14 -1.91 -26.71
C ILE A 319 3.95 -0.75 -27.33
N ALA A 320 4.30 -0.86 -28.62
CA ALA A 320 5.00 0.19 -29.36
C ALA A 320 4.14 1.47 -29.52
N GLU A 321 2.84 1.34 -29.81
CA GLU A 321 1.91 2.47 -29.90
C GLU A 321 1.67 3.13 -28.53
N HIS A 322 1.60 2.35 -27.45
CA HIS A 322 1.58 2.90 -26.08
C HIS A 322 2.88 3.65 -25.74
N ALA A 323 4.04 3.12 -26.12
CA ALA A 323 5.34 3.74 -25.92
C ALA A 323 5.47 5.08 -26.68
N ASP A 324 5.05 5.11 -27.95
CA ASP A 324 5.02 6.33 -28.77
C ASP A 324 4.06 7.38 -28.19
N THR A 325 2.83 6.96 -27.85
CA THR A 325 1.82 7.83 -27.20
C THR A 325 2.36 8.44 -25.92
N TYR A 326 3.01 7.64 -25.06
CA TYR A 326 3.60 8.11 -23.81
C TYR A 326 4.71 9.14 -24.05
N LEU A 327 5.62 8.89 -25.00
CA LEU A 327 6.74 9.80 -25.28
C LEU A 327 6.26 11.09 -25.93
N ASN A 328 5.42 11.02 -26.95
CA ASN A 328 5.03 12.16 -27.79
C ASN A 328 3.93 13.08 -27.20
N GLN A 329 3.26 12.65 -26.12
CA GLN A 329 2.22 13.44 -25.45
C GLN A 329 2.70 14.85 -25.03
N ASP A 330 1.93 15.89 -25.36
CA ASP A 330 2.29 17.28 -25.03
C ASP A 330 2.21 17.55 -23.52
N ARG A 331 3.35 17.94 -22.96
CA ARG A 331 3.57 18.26 -21.54
C ARG A 331 3.57 19.77 -21.25
N ARG A 332 3.60 20.64 -22.27
CA ARG A 332 3.95 22.07 -22.13
C ARG A 332 3.09 22.82 -21.11
N VAL A 333 1.77 22.63 -21.18
CA VAL A 333 0.79 23.28 -20.28
C VAL A 333 0.97 22.75 -18.86
N ALA A 334 0.98 21.44 -18.65
CA ALA A 334 1.12 20.83 -17.33
C ALA A 334 2.47 21.18 -16.66
N GLN A 335 3.57 21.19 -17.42
CA GLN A 335 4.87 21.69 -16.96
C GLN A 335 4.81 23.15 -16.51
N LEU A 336 4.18 24.02 -17.31
CA LEU A 336 4.07 25.44 -16.99
C LEU A 336 3.22 25.66 -15.74
N THR A 337 2.07 24.99 -15.64
CA THR A 337 1.22 25.04 -14.44
C THR A 337 1.98 24.56 -13.21
N MET A 338 2.73 23.46 -13.31
CA MET A 338 3.50 22.93 -12.18
C MET A 338 4.60 23.90 -11.70
N ILE A 339 5.30 24.57 -12.63
CA ILE A 339 6.29 25.61 -12.30
C ILE A 339 5.60 26.79 -11.60
N ILE A 340 4.52 27.31 -12.17
CA ILE A 340 3.78 28.45 -11.60
C ILE A 340 3.23 28.11 -10.21
N THR A 341 2.58 26.95 -10.05
CA THR A 341 2.04 26.51 -8.75
C THR A 341 3.14 26.34 -7.71
N GLY A 342 4.27 25.73 -8.06
CA GLY A 342 5.42 25.58 -7.16
C GLY A 342 6.03 26.92 -6.72
N ILE A 343 6.12 27.90 -7.62
CA ILE A 343 6.56 29.26 -7.32
C ILE A 343 5.54 29.97 -6.42
N MET A 344 4.25 29.94 -6.76
CA MET A 344 3.19 30.61 -6.00
C MET A 344 3.09 30.08 -4.56
N ILE A 345 3.18 28.75 -4.36
CA ILE A 345 3.25 28.14 -3.03
C ILE A 345 4.52 28.58 -2.29
N THR A 346 5.66 28.66 -2.98
CA THR A 346 6.92 29.10 -2.36
C THR A 346 6.87 30.58 -1.93
N VAL A 347 6.28 31.45 -2.75
CA VAL A 347 6.05 32.87 -2.42
C VAL A 347 5.06 33.02 -1.27
N PHE A 348 3.99 32.22 -1.24
CA PHE A 348 3.07 32.17 -0.10
C PHE A 348 3.78 31.72 1.19
N ASN A 349 4.64 30.72 1.12
CA ASN A 349 5.43 30.28 2.29
C ASN A 349 6.38 31.38 2.80
N ILE A 350 7.05 32.13 1.91
CA ILE A 350 7.85 33.32 2.29
C ILE A 350 6.96 34.35 3.00
N TYR A 351 5.79 34.67 2.43
CA TYR A 351 4.84 35.59 3.06
C TYR A 351 4.42 35.11 4.46
N THR A 352 4.10 33.83 4.65
CA THR A 352 3.76 33.29 5.99
C THR A 352 4.94 33.33 6.96
N LEU A 353 6.18 33.08 6.51
CA LEU A 353 7.39 33.17 7.32
C LEU A 353 7.63 34.60 7.86
N LEU A 354 7.30 35.60 7.04
CA LEU A 354 7.48 37.02 7.36
C LEU A 354 6.34 37.62 8.21
N THR A 355 5.14 37.01 8.19
CA THR A 355 3.93 37.56 8.83
C THR A 355 3.48 36.80 10.08
N ALA A 356 3.79 35.51 10.20
CA ALA A 356 3.49 34.73 11.40
C ALA A 356 4.62 34.85 12.44
N PRO A 357 4.32 34.89 13.76
CA PRO A 357 5.34 34.81 14.80
C PRO A 357 5.94 33.40 14.84
N THR A 358 7.08 33.20 14.17
CA THR A 358 7.70 31.88 14.00
C THR A 358 8.56 31.41 15.18
N GLY A 359 8.90 32.29 16.12
CA GLY A 359 9.79 31.99 17.24
C GLY A 359 11.28 31.78 16.89
N PHE A 360 11.63 31.81 15.60
CA PHE A 360 13.01 31.65 15.14
C PHE A 360 13.86 32.92 15.33
N ARG A 361 15.17 32.74 15.52
CA ARG A 361 16.14 33.85 15.54
C ARG A 361 16.43 34.34 14.12
N LEU A 362 16.69 35.64 13.97
CA LEU A 362 17.02 36.33 12.70
C LEU A 362 17.94 35.54 11.74
N PRO A 363 19.07 34.92 12.16
CA PRO A 363 19.92 34.15 11.25
C PRO A 363 19.24 32.92 10.65
N VAL A 364 18.34 32.26 11.40
CA VAL A 364 17.57 31.10 10.94
C VAL A 364 16.51 31.54 9.93
N ILE A 365 15.85 32.67 10.17
CA ILE A 365 14.87 33.26 9.25
C ILE A 365 15.54 33.58 7.90
N GLY A 366 16.68 34.29 7.91
CA GLY A 366 17.41 34.62 6.69
C GLY A 366 17.93 33.38 5.92
N PHE A 367 18.31 32.31 6.63
CA PHE A 367 18.67 31.04 6.00
C PHE A 367 17.47 30.36 5.33
N ILE A 368 16.31 30.30 6.01
CA ILE A 368 15.08 29.72 5.45
C ILE A 368 14.57 30.55 4.25
N GLU A 369 14.67 31.88 4.32
CA GLU A 369 14.36 32.77 3.20
C GLU A 369 15.26 32.50 1.99
N ALA A 370 16.57 32.36 2.20
CA ALA A 370 17.51 31.99 1.15
C ALA A 370 17.19 30.62 0.51
N LEU A 371 16.77 29.63 1.32
CA LEU A 371 16.29 28.33 0.79
C LEU A 371 15.04 28.49 -0.07
N TYR A 372 14.07 29.33 0.34
CA TYR A 372 12.87 29.57 -0.47
C TYR A 372 13.17 30.35 -1.76
N LEU A 373 14.06 31.34 -1.75
CA LEU A 373 14.51 32.03 -2.96
C LEU A 373 15.23 31.05 -3.93
N LEU A 374 16.09 30.19 -3.41
CA LEU A 374 16.74 29.14 -4.19
C LEU A 374 15.73 28.11 -4.74
N LYS A 375 14.64 27.85 -4.01
CA LYS A 375 13.52 27.00 -4.44
C LYS A 375 12.73 27.62 -5.58
N VAL A 376 12.45 28.93 -5.56
CA VAL A 376 11.88 29.66 -6.71
C VAL A 376 12.79 29.53 -7.94
N TYR A 377 14.10 29.77 -7.78
CA TYR A 377 15.06 29.57 -8.87
C TYR A 377 15.04 28.14 -9.42
N ALA A 378 15.05 27.13 -8.55
CA ALA A 378 15.00 25.72 -8.94
C ALA A 378 13.71 25.38 -9.72
N TYR A 379 12.56 25.93 -9.32
CA TYR A 379 11.30 25.79 -10.06
C TYR A 379 11.40 26.36 -11.49
N THR A 380 11.98 27.56 -11.68
CA THR A 380 12.16 28.12 -13.04
C THR A 380 13.08 27.27 -13.92
N ARG A 381 13.96 26.46 -13.31
CA ARG A 381 14.91 25.58 -13.99
C ARG A 381 14.42 24.15 -14.19
N LEU A 382 13.22 23.75 -13.76
CA LEU A 382 12.73 22.36 -13.87
C LEU A 382 12.84 21.74 -15.28
N ARG A 383 12.76 22.55 -16.34
CA ARG A 383 12.93 22.10 -17.73
C ARG A 383 14.38 21.78 -18.14
N THR A 384 15.39 22.08 -17.34
CA THR A 384 16.81 21.81 -17.71
C THR A 384 17.26 20.37 -17.44
N GLY A 385 16.36 19.50 -16.98
CA GLY A 385 16.61 18.06 -16.79
C GLY A 385 16.60 17.60 -15.34
N MET A 386 17.04 16.37 -15.11
CA MET A 386 16.87 15.65 -13.84
C MET A 386 17.54 16.34 -12.64
N SER A 387 18.66 17.04 -12.86
CA SER A 387 19.35 17.80 -11.80
C SER A 387 18.47 18.90 -11.18
N ALA A 388 17.62 19.55 -11.97
CA ALA A 388 16.68 20.56 -11.47
C ALA A 388 15.53 19.93 -10.67
N VAL A 389 15.03 18.75 -11.10
CA VAL A 389 14.05 17.98 -10.31
C VAL A 389 14.65 17.60 -8.96
N ILE A 390 15.85 17.01 -8.93
CA ILE A 390 16.54 16.64 -7.68
C ILE A 390 16.75 17.87 -6.78
N LEU A 391 17.17 19.02 -7.34
CA LEU A 391 17.32 20.26 -6.58
C LEU A 391 16.00 20.73 -5.94
N VAL A 392 14.89 20.74 -6.69
CA VAL A 392 13.56 21.05 -6.15
C VAL A 392 13.17 20.07 -5.04
N MET A 393 13.49 18.77 -5.19
CA MET A 393 13.21 17.76 -4.16
C MET A 393 13.99 18.00 -2.87
N VAL A 394 15.31 18.19 -2.97
CA VAL A 394 16.18 18.46 -1.81
C VAL A 394 15.72 19.71 -1.07
N LEU A 395 15.42 20.79 -1.79
CA LEU A 395 14.94 22.03 -1.18
C LEU A 395 13.57 21.86 -0.51
N ASN A 396 12.67 21.07 -1.09
CA ASN A 396 11.40 20.71 -0.42
C ASN A 396 11.65 19.93 0.88
N VAL A 397 12.48 18.87 0.85
CA VAL A 397 12.83 18.08 2.05
C VAL A 397 13.44 18.97 3.13
N SER A 398 14.43 19.81 2.79
CA SER A 398 15.03 20.74 3.74
C SER A 398 13.99 21.68 4.35
N THR A 399 13.14 22.33 3.54
CA THR A 399 12.11 23.25 4.07
C THR A 399 11.07 22.57 4.96
N ILE A 400 10.73 21.29 4.69
CA ILE A 400 9.82 20.50 5.54
C ILE A 400 10.49 20.14 6.88
N LEU A 401 11.76 19.74 6.87
CA LEU A 401 12.51 19.43 8.09
C LEU A 401 12.65 20.65 9.02
N PHE A 402 12.86 21.85 8.46
CA PHE A 402 12.87 23.09 9.26
C PHE A 402 11.50 23.49 9.83
N ALA A 403 10.40 23.02 9.25
CA ALA A 403 9.05 23.35 9.73
C ALA A 403 8.64 22.59 11.00
N ASN A 404 9.41 21.57 11.43
CA ASN A 404 9.20 20.76 12.63
C ASN A 404 7.72 20.38 12.88
N SER A 405 7.06 19.88 11.84
CA SER A 405 5.63 19.53 11.88
C SER A 405 5.42 18.13 12.47
N GLY A 406 4.39 17.97 13.31
CA GLY A 406 3.88 16.65 13.74
C GLY A 406 3.34 15.78 12.60
N HIS A 407 3.34 16.26 11.36
CA HIS A 407 2.94 15.51 10.17
C HIS A 407 4.12 15.28 9.20
N LEU A 408 5.36 15.34 9.70
CA LEU A 408 6.60 15.19 8.92
C LEU A 408 6.58 13.97 7.98
N ILE A 409 6.19 12.80 8.48
CA ILE A 409 6.20 11.55 7.71
C ILE A 409 5.17 11.60 6.56
N LEU A 410 3.98 12.14 6.82
CA LEU A 410 2.96 12.34 5.79
C LEU A 410 3.42 13.34 4.71
N LEU A 411 4.06 14.44 5.10
CA LEU A 411 4.58 15.44 4.17
C LEU A 411 5.71 14.87 3.29
N LEU A 412 6.63 14.09 3.87
CA LEU A 412 7.70 13.42 3.13
C LEU A 412 7.15 12.34 2.17
N ALA A 413 6.12 11.60 2.57
CA ALA A 413 5.47 10.62 1.70
C ALA A 413 4.76 11.30 0.52
N LEU A 414 3.92 12.31 0.75
CA LEU A 414 3.28 13.08 -0.33
C LEU A 414 4.31 13.75 -1.25
N LEU A 415 5.41 14.24 -0.69
CA LEU A 415 6.54 14.76 -1.47
C LEU A 415 7.19 13.66 -2.35
N TYR A 416 7.22 12.41 -1.91
CA TYR A 416 7.74 11.30 -2.71
C TYR A 416 6.81 10.91 -3.88
N LEU A 417 5.48 11.02 -3.75
CA LEU A 417 4.58 10.93 -4.91
C LEU A 417 4.77 12.11 -5.87
N TYR A 418 4.96 13.31 -5.33
CA TYR A 418 5.24 14.51 -6.12
C TYR A 418 6.54 14.40 -6.93
N TYR A 419 7.57 13.75 -6.40
CA TYR A 419 8.79 13.43 -7.16
C TYR A 419 8.49 12.64 -8.44
N PHE A 420 7.70 11.57 -8.36
CA PHE A 420 7.33 10.79 -9.55
C PHE A 420 6.55 11.62 -10.57
N LEU A 421 5.65 12.50 -10.11
CA LEU A 421 4.94 13.42 -10.99
C LEU A 421 5.89 14.40 -11.70
N LEU A 422 6.91 14.92 -11.01
CA LEU A 422 7.95 15.76 -11.62
C LEU A 422 8.80 14.98 -12.63
N VAL A 423 9.14 13.72 -12.35
CA VAL A 423 9.85 12.85 -13.31
C VAL A 423 9.01 12.66 -14.57
N GLU A 424 7.73 12.32 -14.45
CA GLU A 424 6.81 12.15 -15.59
C GLU A 424 6.61 13.41 -16.45
N LEU A 425 6.56 14.58 -15.79
CA LEU A 425 6.35 15.86 -16.46
C LEU A 425 7.61 16.42 -17.13
N PHE A 426 8.78 16.29 -16.51
CA PHE A 426 10.00 16.99 -16.93
C PHE A 426 11.11 16.07 -17.47
N ASN A 427 11.11 14.79 -17.09
CA ASN A 427 12.10 13.81 -17.53
C ASN A 427 11.45 12.45 -17.87
N PRO A 428 10.43 12.42 -18.75
CA PRO A 428 9.78 11.17 -19.14
C PRO A 428 10.79 10.23 -19.79
N LYS A 429 10.83 8.99 -19.30
CA LYS A 429 11.67 7.92 -19.85
C LYS A 429 10.89 6.61 -19.82
N LEU A 430 11.17 5.78 -20.81
CA LEU A 430 10.87 4.35 -20.79
C LEU A 430 12.06 3.64 -20.15
N GLU A 431 11.78 2.63 -19.33
CA GLU A 431 12.80 1.80 -18.68
C GLU A 431 13.03 0.52 -19.53
N MET A 432 14.00 -0.35 -19.19
CA MET A 432 14.30 -1.53 -20.06
C MET A 432 13.11 -2.48 -20.15
N GLU A 433 12.37 -2.58 -19.05
CA GLU A 433 11.11 -3.27 -18.83
C GLU A 433 10.01 -2.83 -19.81
N ASP A 434 10.09 -1.59 -20.32
CA ASP A 434 9.14 -1.02 -21.30
C ASP A 434 9.50 -1.34 -22.76
N THR A 435 10.66 -1.95 -23.02
CA THR A 435 11.19 -2.20 -24.38
C THR A 435 11.20 -3.68 -24.79
N ILE A 436 10.79 -4.59 -23.90
CA ILE A 436 10.84 -6.04 -24.12
C ILE A 436 9.46 -6.55 -24.49
N GLU A 437 9.29 -7.10 -25.70
CA GLU A 437 8.13 -7.93 -26.01
C GLU A 437 8.23 -9.26 -25.26
N ILE A 438 7.40 -9.41 -24.23
CA ILE A 438 7.32 -10.65 -23.46
C ILE A 438 6.32 -11.58 -24.14
N GLN A 439 6.81 -12.63 -24.78
CA GLN A 439 5.97 -13.71 -25.27
C GLN A 439 5.23 -14.37 -24.09
N GLU A 440 3.93 -14.62 -24.26
CA GLU A 440 3.16 -15.38 -23.27
C GLU A 440 3.75 -16.80 -23.16
N PRO A 441 3.90 -17.36 -21.95
CA PRO A 441 4.20 -18.79 -21.84
C PRO A 441 3.07 -19.55 -22.52
N GLU A 442 3.41 -20.54 -23.36
CA GLU A 442 2.40 -21.34 -24.07
C GLU A 442 1.33 -21.80 -23.08
N THR A 443 0.06 -21.50 -23.39
CA THR A 443 -1.09 -21.94 -22.62
C THR A 443 -1.32 -23.43 -22.87
N GLY A 444 -0.39 -24.25 -22.38
CA GLY A 444 -0.66 -25.66 -22.15
C GLY A 444 -1.80 -25.78 -21.15
N ASP A 445 -2.76 -26.65 -21.44
CA ASP A 445 -3.82 -27.05 -20.51
C ASP A 445 -3.21 -27.87 -19.36
N ILE A 446 -2.59 -27.18 -18.39
CA ILE A 446 -1.92 -27.79 -17.22
C ILE A 446 -2.91 -28.56 -16.32
N PHE A 447 -4.23 -28.46 -16.58
CA PHE A 447 -5.27 -29.25 -15.91
C PHE A 447 -5.46 -30.68 -16.45
N THR A 448 -4.78 -31.09 -17.53
CA THR A 448 -4.94 -32.45 -18.11
C THR A 448 -3.92 -33.49 -17.63
N HIS A 449 -2.99 -33.14 -16.74
CA HIS A 449 -2.12 -34.13 -16.09
C HIS A 449 -2.72 -34.70 -14.80
N THR A 450 -3.74 -35.53 -14.99
CA THR A 450 -4.08 -36.58 -14.01
C THR A 450 -3.14 -37.78 -14.19
N ALA A 451 -2.39 -38.11 -13.13
CA ALA A 451 -1.82 -39.44 -12.87
C ALA A 451 -1.71 -39.61 -11.34
#